data_AF-A0A951GXF0-F1
#
_entry.id   AF-A0A951GXF0-F1
#
_cell.length_a   1.000
_cell.length_b   1.000
_cell.length_c   1.000
_cell.angle_alpha   90.00
_cell.angle_beta   90.00
_cell.angle_gamma   90.00
#
_symmetry.space_group_name_H-M   'P 1'
#
loop_
_entity.id
_entity.type
_entity.pdbx_description
1 polymer ?
#
loop_
_entity_poly.entity_id
_entity_poly.type
_entity_poly.pdbx_seq_one_letter_code
_entity_poly.pdbx_strand_id
1 'polypeptide(L)'
;MVQVGLLAPPGALVDTRHEYDHLFSIYVPIAVAVFALVVLAIGFAVLRYSRRAPSQAARWHEHNRLEGGYALALALVVVFLLYLTFSAEHRVDTVAAHERPALTVDVTGAKWEWQFYYPAYGITARSGTVGRQPLVVPVGEAIRFNVSTIDVIHAFWIPQLRYKRDLIPGTTESATLLFDRAGSFPGQCAEFCGLRHADMVFTVRAVNPAQFAAWARAGGKGVPS
;
A
#
# COMPACT_ATOMS: atom_id res chain seq x y z
N MET A 1 -1.95 -23.03 -10.61
CA MET A 1 -3.39 -23.35 -10.48
C MET A 1 -4.07 -22.02 -10.20
N VAL A 2 -4.71 -21.44 -11.23
CA VAL A 2 -5.27 -20.09 -11.18
C VAL A 2 -6.61 -20.19 -10.46
N GLN A 3 -6.65 -19.78 -9.19
CA GLN A 3 -7.89 -19.72 -8.44
C GLN A 3 -8.50 -18.35 -8.69
N VAL A 4 -9.38 -18.29 -9.70
CA VAL A 4 -10.28 -17.16 -9.93
C VAL A 4 -11.29 -17.17 -8.78
N GLY A 5 -10.91 -16.56 -7.66
CA GLY A 5 -11.73 -16.38 -6.47
C GLY A 5 -12.81 -15.33 -6.72
N LEU A 6 -13.95 -15.82 -7.17
CA LEU A 6 -15.21 -15.10 -7.29
C LEU A 6 -15.60 -14.48 -5.94
N LEU A 7 -15.79 -13.16 -5.91
CA LEU A 7 -16.63 -12.38 -4.99
C LEU A 7 -16.44 -12.67 -3.48
N ALA A 8 -15.60 -11.85 -2.82
CA ALA A 8 -15.75 -11.62 -1.38
C ALA A 8 -17.21 -11.21 -1.08
N PRO A 9 -17.85 -11.76 -0.04
CA PRO A 9 -19.24 -11.44 0.26
C PRO A 9 -19.40 -9.93 0.55
N PRO A 10 -20.55 -9.33 0.20
CA PRO A 10 -20.80 -7.92 0.49
C PRO A 10 -20.72 -7.69 2.00
N GLY A 11 -19.77 -6.85 2.43
CA GLY A 11 -19.50 -6.55 3.85
C GLY A 11 -18.32 -7.31 4.47
N ALA A 12 -17.50 -8.02 3.68
CA ALA A 12 -16.18 -8.46 4.15
C ALA A 12 -15.18 -7.32 4.00
N LEU A 13 -14.65 -6.84 5.13
CA LEU A 13 -13.51 -5.94 5.20
C LEU A 13 -12.39 -6.40 4.26
N VAL A 14 -11.98 -5.51 3.35
CA VAL A 14 -10.92 -5.81 2.39
C VAL A 14 -9.58 -5.80 3.10
N ASP A 15 -8.92 -6.96 3.11
CA ASP A 15 -7.51 -7.05 3.45
C ASP A 15 -6.70 -6.43 2.31
N THR A 16 -6.19 -5.22 2.54
CA THR A 16 -5.36 -4.49 1.58
C THR A 16 -4.19 -5.33 1.10
N ARG A 17 -3.60 -6.17 1.98
CA ARG A 17 -2.47 -7.02 1.62
C ARG A 17 -2.83 -8.00 0.51
N HIS A 18 -3.97 -8.68 0.63
CA HIS A 18 -4.43 -9.69 -0.31
C HIS A 18 -4.68 -9.12 -1.70
N GLU A 19 -5.31 -7.93 -1.79
CA GLU A 19 -5.55 -7.25 -3.07
C GLU A 19 -4.24 -6.91 -3.79
N TYR A 20 -3.26 -6.36 -3.06
CA TYR A 20 -1.94 -6.09 -3.62
C TYR A 20 -1.17 -7.37 -3.99
N ASP A 21 -1.28 -8.45 -3.19
CA ASP A 21 -0.63 -9.74 -3.48
C ASP A 21 -1.16 -10.33 -4.78
N HIS A 22 -2.48 -10.25 -4.98
CA HIS A 22 -3.12 -10.71 -6.20
C HIS A 22 -2.66 -9.92 -7.43
N LEU A 23 -2.64 -8.58 -7.37
CA LEU A 23 -2.12 -7.75 -8.47
C LEU A 23 -0.65 -8.07 -8.79
N PHE A 24 0.18 -8.20 -7.77
CA PHE A 24 1.61 -8.50 -7.94
C PHE A 24 1.82 -9.86 -8.60
N SER A 25 1.02 -10.87 -8.25
CA SER A 25 1.05 -12.21 -8.84
C SER A 25 0.76 -12.22 -10.35
N ILE A 26 0.01 -11.23 -10.84
CA ILE A 26 -0.30 -11.07 -12.27
C ILE A 26 0.79 -10.23 -12.96
N TYR A 27 1.21 -9.13 -12.32
CA TYR A 27 2.07 -8.13 -12.97
C TYR A 27 3.51 -8.62 -13.11
N VAL A 28 4.03 -9.33 -12.10
CA VAL A 28 5.41 -9.83 -12.12
C VAL A 28 5.68 -10.82 -13.26
N PRO A 29 4.86 -11.86 -13.50
CA PRO A 29 5.08 -12.76 -14.63
C PRO A 29 5.03 -12.04 -15.99
N ILE A 30 4.11 -11.09 -16.17
CA ILE A 30 4.01 -10.29 -17.40
C ILE A 30 5.29 -9.46 -17.58
N ALA A 31 5.74 -8.77 -16.53
CA ALA A 31 6.96 -7.96 -16.56
C ALA A 31 8.20 -8.81 -16.87
N VAL A 32 8.33 -9.98 -16.24
CA VAL A 32 9.44 -10.92 -16.50
C VAL A 32 9.41 -11.43 -17.94
N ALA A 33 8.24 -11.77 -18.47
CA ALA A 33 8.10 -12.25 -19.86
C ALA A 33 8.49 -11.16 -20.88
N VAL A 34 8.01 -9.92 -20.68
CA VAL A 34 8.36 -8.79 -21.55
C VAL A 34 9.85 -8.48 -21.46
N PHE A 35 10.41 -8.44 -20.24
CA PHE A 35 11.84 -8.22 -20.04
C PHE A 35 12.69 -9.30 -20.72
N ALA A 36 12.35 -10.57 -20.54
CA ALA A 36 13.03 -11.68 -21.18
C ALA A 36 12.96 -11.59 -22.71
N LEU A 37 11.79 -11.26 -23.28
CA LEU A 37 11.61 -11.09 -24.72
C LEU A 37 12.54 -9.99 -25.26
N VAL A 38 12.61 -8.83 -24.61
CA VAL A 38 13.46 -7.72 -25.02
C VAL A 38 14.94 -8.10 -24.93
N VAL A 39 15.36 -8.69 -23.81
CA VAL A 39 16.76 -9.11 -23.61
C VAL A 39 17.17 -10.18 -24.61
N LEU A 40 16.31 -11.16 -24.90
CA LEU A 40 16.58 -12.20 -25.88
C LEU A 40 16.62 -11.65 -27.31
N ALA A 41 15.74 -10.72 -27.66
CA ALA A 41 15.74 -10.07 -28.98
C ALA A 41 17.02 -9.25 -29.19
N ILE A 42 17.42 -8.44 -28.20
CA ILE A 42 18.66 -7.66 -28.24
C ILE A 42 19.87 -8.61 -28.27
N GLY A 43 19.89 -9.62 -27.39
CA GLY A 43 20.97 -10.61 -27.33
C GLY A 43 21.13 -11.37 -28.65
N PHE A 44 20.03 -11.82 -29.25
CA PHE A 44 20.03 -12.43 -30.57
C PHE A 44 20.57 -11.48 -31.64
N ALA A 45 20.12 -10.22 -31.66
CA ALA A 45 20.59 -9.22 -32.61
C ALA A 45 22.10 -8.96 -32.46
N VAL A 46 22.59 -8.80 -31.24
CA VAL A 46 24.03 -8.63 -30.99
C VAL A 46 24.81 -9.87 -31.42
N LEU A 47 24.43 -11.06 -31.00
CA LEU A 47 25.15 -12.29 -31.35
C LEU A 47 25.14 -12.57 -32.86
N ARG A 48 24.00 -12.38 -33.53
CA ARG A 48 23.83 -12.70 -34.95
C ARG A 48 24.47 -11.67 -35.89
N TYR A 49 24.60 -10.42 -35.46
CA TYR A 49 25.02 -9.30 -36.32
C TYR A 49 26.33 -8.62 -35.87
N SER A 50 26.86 -8.91 -34.67
CA SER A 50 28.10 -8.29 -34.13
C SER A 50 29.35 -8.39 -35.01
N ARG A 51 29.42 -9.39 -35.89
CA ARG A 51 30.60 -9.64 -36.76
C ARG A 51 30.40 -9.24 -38.23
N ARG A 52 29.31 -8.56 -38.57
CA ARG A 52 29.03 -8.17 -39.96
C ARG A 52 29.78 -6.87 -40.32
N ALA A 53 30.32 -6.81 -41.54
CA ALA A 53 30.94 -5.61 -42.06
C ALA A 53 29.90 -4.48 -42.23
N PRO A 54 30.26 -3.20 -42.02
CA PRO A 54 29.33 -2.06 -42.17
C PRO A 54 28.64 -1.99 -43.54
N SER A 55 29.29 -2.50 -44.59
CA SER A 55 28.76 -2.59 -45.96
C SER A 55 27.59 -3.55 -46.13
N GLN A 56 27.32 -4.42 -45.14
CA GLN A 56 26.21 -5.37 -45.13
C GLN A 56 25.06 -4.93 -44.20
N ALA A 57 25.06 -3.69 -43.73
CA ALA A 57 23.96 -3.13 -42.95
C ALA A 57 22.67 -3.13 -43.79
N ALA A 58 21.57 -3.61 -43.22
CA ALA A 58 20.29 -3.70 -43.91
C ALA A 58 19.78 -2.29 -44.27
N ARG A 59 19.31 -2.11 -45.51
CA ARG A 59 18.53 -0.94 -45.92
C ARG A 59 17.11 -1.10 -45.35
N TRP A 60 16.79 -0.26 -44.37
CA TRP A 60 15.51 -0.26 -43.66
C TRP A 60 14.34 -0.11 -44.65
N HIS A 61 13.36 -1.00 -44.52
CA HIS A 61 12.05 -0.85 -45.14
C HIS A 61 11.05 -0.75 -43.99
N GLU A 62 10.16 0.23 -44.07
CA GLU A 62 9.08 0.43 -43.09
C GLU A 62 8.15 -0.79 -43.13
N HIS A 63 7.91 -1.40 -41.98
CA HIS A 63 7.03 -2.56 -41.87
C HIS A 63 5.76 -2.16 -41.09
N ASN A 64 4.98 -1.25 -41.67
CA ASN A 64 3.82 -0.60 -41.05
C ASN A 64 2.83 -1.57 -40.39
N ARG A 65 2.68 -2.80 -40.93
CA ARG A 65 1.82 -3.84 -40.34
C ARG A 65 2.38 -4.44 -39.05
N LEU A 66 3.69 -4.69 -39.00
CA LEU A 66 4.36 -5.18 -37.79
C LEU A 66 4.40 -4.08 -36.74
N GLU A 67 4.69 -2.84 -37.16
CA GLU A 67 4.71 -1.66 -36.29
C GLU A 67 3.35 -1.38 -35.67
N GLY A 68 2.30 -1.36 -36.49
CA GLY A 68 0.92 -1.24 -35.99
C GLY A 68 0.50 -2.41 -35.11
N GLY A 69 0.95 -3.63 -35.44
CA GLY A 69 0.63 -4.84 -34.68
C GLY A 69 1.17 -4.81 -33.25
N TYR A 70 2.46 -4.51 -33.06
CA TYR A 70 3.01 -4.45 -31.70
C TYR A 70 2.51 -3.21 -30.94
N ALA A 71 2.28 -2.09 -31.62
CA ALA A 71 1.73 -0.88 -30.99
C ALA A 71 0.31 -1.14 -30.43
N LEU A 72 -0.54 -1.81 -31.21
CA LEU A 72 -1.86 -2.23 -30.76
C LEU A 72 -1.78 -3.22 -29.60
N ALA A 73 -0.89 -4.21 -29.69
CA ALA A 73 -0.71 -5.19 -28.61
C ALA A 73 -0.30 -4.51 -27.28
N LEU A 74 0.64 -3.56 -27.32
CA LEU A 74 1.05 -2.77 -26.15
C LEU A 74 -0.12 -1.96 -25.59
N ALA A 75 -0.90 -1.29 -26.45
CA ALA A 75 -2.07 -0.53 -26.04
C ALA A 75 -3.11 -1.42 -25.33
N LEU A 76 -3.39 -2.61 -25.85
CA LEU A 76 -4.32 -3.56 -25.25
C LEU A 76 -3.83 -4.07 -23.89
N VAL A 77 -2.53 -4.37 -23.76
CA VAL A 77 -1.94 -4.77 -22.47
C VAL A 77 -2.06 -3.64 -21.45
N VAL A 78 -1.78 -2.40 -21.83
CA VAL A 78 -1.93 -1.24 -20.93
C VAL A 78 -3.38 -1.07 -20.48
N VAL A 79 -4.34 -1.13 -21.40
CA VAL A 79 -5.78 -1.02 -21.06
C VAL A 79 -6.20 -2.14 -20.10
N PHE A 80 -5.75 -3.37 -20.34
CA PHE A 80 -6.02 -4.49 -19.47
C PHE A 80 -5.45 -4.29 -18.05
N LEU A 81 -4.20 -3.84 -17.93
CA LEU A 81 -3.58 -3.56 -16.64
C LEU A 81 -4.29 -2.41 -15.91
N LEU A 82 -4.66 -1.33 -16.61
CA LEU A 82 -5.42 -0.24 -16.02
C LEU A 82 -6.78 -0.70 -15.48
N TYR A 83 -7.48 -1.55 -16.24
CA TYR A 83 -8.74 -2.13 -15.79
C TYR A 83 -8.58 -2.92 -14.48
N LEU A 84 -7.54 -3.78 -14.39
CA LEU A 84 -7.26 -4.53 -13.17
C LEU A 84 -6.93 -3.61 -11.99
N THR A 85 -6.07 -2.61 -12.20
CA THR A 85 -5.69 -1.63 -11.17
C THR A 85 -6.90 -0.87 -10.65
N PHE A 86 -7.69 -0.25 -11.53
CA PHE A 86 -8.85 0.53 -11.11
C PHE A 86 -9.93 -0.31 -10.44
N SER A 87 -10.11 -1.57 -10.88
CA SER A 87 -11.04 -2.48 -10.22
C SER A 87 -10.59 -2.85 -8.81
N ALA A 88 -9.29 -3.01 -8.56
CA ALA A 88 -8.78 -3.32 -7.23
C ALA A 88 -8.88 -2.09 -6.31
N GLU A 89 -8.50 -0.91 -6.80
CA GLU A 89 -8.60 0.36 -6.07
C GLU A 89 -10.04 0.63 -5.62
N HIS A 90 -11.00 0.49 -6.55
CA HIS A 90 -12.41 0.71 -6.25
C HIS A 90 -12.94 -0.20 -5.14
N ARG A 91 -12.44 -1.43 -5.02
CA ARG A 91 -12.83 -2.36 -3.94
C ARG A 91 -12.30 -1.89 -2.58
N VAL A 92 -11.06 -1.43 -2.54
CA VAL A 92 -10.44 -0.91 -1.30
C VAL A 92 -11.19 0.34 -0.82
N ASP A 93 -11.46 1.29 -1.72
CA ASP A 93 -12.14 2.54 -1.38
C ASP A 93 -13.59 2.35 -0.97
N THR A 94 -14.35 1.51 -1.69
CA THR A 94 -15.79 1.33 -1.42
C THR A 94 -16.06 0.56 -0.14
N VAL A 95 -15.26 -0.45 0.17
CA VAL A 95 -15.40 -1.19 1.44
C VAL A 95 -14.97 -0.32 2.63
N ALA A 96 -13.95 0.52 2.46
CA ALA A 96 -13.56 1.49 3.48
C ALA A 96 -14.65 2.55 3.78
N ALA A 97 -15.47 2.89 2.80
CA ALA A 97 -16.51 3.92 2.90
C ALA A 97 -17.84 3.43 3.50
N HIS A 98 -18.22 2.17 3.29
CA HIS A 98 -19.56 1.67 3.65
C HIS A 98 -19.67 1.01 5.03
N GLU A 99 -18.56 0.70 5.67
CA GLU A 99 -18.58 0.10 7.01
C GLU A 99 -18.63 1.18 8.11
N ARG A 100 -19.49 0.94 9.12
CA ARG A 100 -19.46 1.70 10.37
C ARG A 100 -18.21 1.26 11.12
N PRO A 101 -17.20 2.13 11.31
CA PRO A 101 -15.98 1.72 11.99
C PRO A 101 -16.30 1.37 13.45
N ALA A 102 -15.76 0.24 13.91
CA ALA A 102 -15.86 -0.14 15.32
C ALA A 102 -14.95 0.74 16.20
N LEU A 103 -13.86 1.23 15.61
CA LEU A 103 -12.92 2.15 16.23
C LEU A 103 -12.52 3.24 15.24
N THR A 104 -12.49 4.49 15.73
CA THR A 104 -11.88 5.62 15.02
C THR A 104 -10.66 6.09 15.80
N VAL A 105 -9.55 6.29 15.10
CA VAL A 105 -8.32 6.87 15.64
C VAL A 105 -7.90 8.05 14.77
N ASP A 106 -7.71 9.20 15.40
CA ASP A 106 -7.14 10.37 14.75
C ASP A 106 -5.61 10.29 14.87
N VAL A 107 -4.94 10.24 13.73
CA VAL A 107 -3.49 10.15 13.60
C VAL A 107 -2.97 11.50 13.15
N THR A 108 -2.20 12.16 14.01
CA THR A 108 -1.56 13.44 13.69
C THR A 108 -0.05 13.26 13.56
N GLY A 109 0.48 13.66 12.40
CA GLY A 109 1.91 13.81 12.17
C GLY A 109 2.39 15.22 12.51
N ALA A 110 3.55 15.30 13.17
CA ALA A 110 4.29 16.54 13.38
C ALA A 110 5.79 16.23 13.36
N LYS A 111 6.67 17.19 13.08
CA LYS A 111 8.12 16.99 13.17
C LYS A 111 8.54 16.79 14.65
N TRP A 112 9.04 15.64 15.09
CA TRP A 112 9.12 14.33 14.42
C TRP A 112 8.46 13.26 15.32
N GLU A 113 7.18 13.47 15.58
CA GLU A 113 6.33 12.65 16.43
C GLU A 113 5.05 12.21 15.72
N TRP A 114 4.48 11.13 16.25
CA TRP A 114 3.14 10.66 15.93
C TRP A 114 2.26 10.81 17.15
N GLN A 115 1.08 11.39 16.98
CA GLN A 115 0.02 11.37 17.97
C GLN A 115 -1.12 10.48 17.49
N PHE A 116 -1.57 9.56 18.34
CA PHE A 116 -2.73 8.70 18.11
C PHE A 116 -3.79 9.04 19.14
N TYR A 117 -4.84 9.74 18.72
CA TYR A 117 -5.95 10.14 19.59
C TYR A 117 -7.16 9.24 19.35
N TYR A 118 -7.77 8.78 20.43
CA TYR A 118 -8.94 7.89 20.41
C TYR A 118 -10.15 8.65 20.94
N PRO A 119 -10.96 9.32 20.07
CA PRO A 119 -11.98 10.27 20.52
C PRO A 119 -13.02 9.65 21.45
N ALA A 120 -13.44 8.41 21.18
CA ALA A 120 -14.43 7.70 21.99
C ALA A 120 -13.95 7.38 23.42
N TYR A 121 -12.64 7.39 23.66
CA TYR A 121 -12.03 7.01 24.94
C TYR A 121 -11.28 8.16 25.61
N GLY A 122 -11.06 9.29 24.92
CA GLY A 122 -10.24 10.40 25.42
C GLY A 122 -8.77 10.02 25.67
N ILE A 123 -8.27 9.01 24.96
CA ILE A 123 -6.90 8.51 25.10
C ILE A 123 -6.01 9.13 24.04
N THR A 124 -4.79 9.52 24.42
CA THR A 124 -3.74 9.97 23.50
C THR A 124 -2.49 9.13 23.71
N ALA A 125 -2.02 8.47 22.66
CA ALA A 125 -0.73 7.80 22.63
C ALA A 125 0.24 8.58 21.75
N ARG A 126 1.53 8.62 22.13
CA ARG A 126 2.57 9.28 21.34
C ARG A 126 3.77 8.37 21.04
N SER A 127 4.26 8.47 19.82
CA SER A 127 5.43 7.74 19.31
C SER A 127 6.38 8.65 18.53
N GLY A 128 7.54 8.11 18.15
CA GLY A 128 8.60 8.84 17.43
C GLY A 128 9.58 9.46 18.42
N THR A 129 9.85 10.75 18.30
CA THR A 129 10.88 11.40 19.12
C THR A 129 10.47 11.73 20.55
N VAL A 130 9.17 11.69 20.86
CA VAL A 130 8.62 12.09 22.17
C VAL A 130 8.14 10.91 23.03
N GLY A 131 8.18 9.70 22.50
CA GLY A 131 7.56 8.54 23.15
C GLY A 131 7.68 7.26 22.33
N ARG A 132 7.28 6.14 22.94
CA ARG A 132 7.26 4.81 22.29
C ARG A 132 5.95 4.07 22.55
N GLN A 133 4.87 4.80 22.82
CA GLN A 133 3.57 4.19 23.05
C GLN A 133 3.03 3.66 21.73
N PRO A 134 2.55 2.40 21.70
CA PRO A 134 2.00 1.84 20.47
C PRO A 134 0.62 2.43 20.16
N LEU A 135 0.28 2.43 18.88
CA LEU A 135 -1.10 2.52 18.41
C LEU A 135 -1.77 1.17 18.69
N VAL A 136 -2.74 1.09 19.60
CA VAL A 136 -3.40 -0.16 19.99
C VAL A 136 -4.74 -0.27 19.27
N VAL A 137 -5.02 -1.42 18.67
CA VAL A 137 -6.26 -1.67 17.91
C VAL A 137 -6.79 -3.09 18.19
N PRO A 138 -8.12 -3.31 18.15
CA PRO A 138 -8.69 -4.66 18.16
C PRO A 138 -8.52 -5.35 16.81
N VAL A 139 -8.27 -6.66 16.82
CA VAL A 139 -8.29 -7.51 15.62
C VAL A 139 -9.72 -7.89 15.23
N GLY A 140 -9.94 -8.17 13.95
CA GLY A 140 -11.25 -8.59 13.43
C GLY A 140 -12.28 -7.47 13.30
N GLU A 141 -11.88 -6.22 13.51
CA GLU A 141 -12.76 -5.05 13.49
C GLU A 141 -12.28 -4.00 12.48
N ALA A 142 -13.24 -3.26 11.91
CA ALA A 142 -12.99 -2.14 11.02
C ALA A 142 -12.45 -0.92 11.79
N ILE A 143 -11.20 -0.54 11.53
CA ILE A 143 -10.54 0.59 12.21
C ILE A 143 -10.39 1.75 11.24
N ARG A 144 -11.07 2.87 11.51
CA ARG A 144 -10.91 4.11 10.74
C ARG A 144 -9.77 4.94 11.29
N PHE A 145 -8.82 5.25 10.43
CA PHE A 145 -7.75 6.21 10.69
C PHE A 145 -8.06 7.52 9.98
N ASN A 146 -8.27 8.59 10.74
CA ASN A 146 -8.30 9.94 10.19
C ASN A 146 -6.89 10.50 10.30
N VAL A 147 -6.23 10.73 9.17
CA VAL A 147 -4.82 11.14 9.13
C VAL A 147 -4.71 12.61 8.77
N SER A 148 -3.96 13.37 9.54
CA SER A 148 -3.73 14.80 9.33
C SER A 148 -2.35 15.22 9.83
N THR A 149 -1.88 16.39 9.42
CA THR A 149 -0.61 16.97 9.88
C THR A 149 -0.82 18.44 10.26
N ILE A 150 -0.01 18.90 11.21
CA ILE A 150 -0.03 20.29 11.68
C ILE A 150 1.14 21.13 11.16
N ASP A 151 2.07 20.54 10.41
CA ASP A 151 3.26 21.24 9.92
C ASP A 151 3.62 20.98 8.46
N VAL A 152 4.37 19.92 8.17
CA VAL A 152 4.83 19.53 6.83
C VAL A 152 4.14 18.25 6.40
N ILE A 153 4.36 17.84 5.16
CA ILE A 153 3.86 16.55 4.68
C ILE A 153 4.57 15.42 5.42
N HIS A 154 3.79 14.43 5.85
CA HIS A 154 4.28 13.14 6.35
C HIS A 154 3.56 12.02 5.60
N ALA A 155 3.93 10.76 5.83
CA ALA A 155 3.13 9.64 5.33
C ALA A 155 3.02 8.54 6.38
N PHE A 156 1.79 8.23 6.76
CA PHE A 156 1.48 7.14 7.69
C PHE A 156 1.56 5.82 6.93
N TRP A 157 2.60 5.03 7.20
CA TRP A 157 2.88 3.79 6.49
C TRP A 157 2.98 2.60 7.44
N ILE A 158 2.22 1.55 7.15
CA ILE A 158 2.30 0.24 7.81
C ILE A 158 2.68 -0.79 6.73
N PRO A 159 3.98 -1.09 6.53
CA PRO A 159 4.46 -1.93 5.43
C PRO A 159 3.80 -3.31 5.36
N GLN A 160 3.57 -3.95 6.51
CA GLN A 160 2.99 -5.30 6.59
C GLN A 160 1.53 -5.36 6.12
N LEU A 161 0.81 -4.24 6.17
CA LEU A 161 -0.54 -4.10 5.61
C LEU A 161 -0.53 -3.56 4.18
N ARG A 162 0.65 -3.18 3.65
CA ARG A 162 0.79 -2.46 2.38
C ARG A 162 -0.07 -1.20 2.28
N TYR A 163 -0.32 -0.58 3.43
CA TYR A 163 -1.12 0.63 3.51
C TYR A 163 -0.23 1.84 3.77
N LYS A 164 -0.30 2.83 2.87
CA LYS A 164 0.34 4.14 3.00
C LYS A 164 -0.68 5.23 2.69
N ARG A 165 -0.72 6.28 3.50
CA ARG A 165 -1.45 7.50 3.18
C ARG A 165 -0.63 8.72 3.61
N ASP A 166 -0.52 9.67 2.68
CA ASP A 166 0.18 10.91 2.93
C ASP A 166 -0.71 11.85 3.77
N LEU A 167 -0.10 12.57 4.70
CA LEU A 167 -0.72 13.56 5.55
C LEU A 167 -0.34 14.92 4.96
N ILE A 168 -1.30 15.60 4.31
CA ILE A 168 -1.06 16.87 3.63
C ILE A 168 -1.61 18.02 4.48
N PRO A 169 -0.82 19.07 4.79
CA PRO A 169 -1.29 20.20 5.57
C PRO A 169 -2.57 20.81 5.02
N GLY A 170 -3.54 21.08 5.92
CA GLY A 170 -4.85 21.64 5.56
C GLY A 170 -5.90 20.62 5.09
N THR A 171 -5.56 19.34 5.04
CA THR A 171 -6.49 18.25 4.71
C THR A 171 -6.57 17.23 5.82
N THR A 172 -7.66 16.48 5.88
CA THR A 172 -7.78 15.27 6.69
C THR A 172 -8.27 14.18 5.79
N GLU A 173 -7.43 13.18 5.59
CA GLU A 173 -7.75 11.99 4.82
C GLU A 173 -8.22 10.90 5.77
N SER A 174 -9.03 9.96 5.27
CA SER A 174 -9.42 8.81 6.08
C SER A 174 -9.25 7.51 5.31
N ALA A 175 -8.92 6.44 6.04
CA ALA A 175 -9.03 5.10 5.52
C ALA A 175 -9.47 4.14 6.62
N THR A 176 -10.12 3.07 6.21
CA THR A 176 -10.53 1.99 7.10
C THR A 176 -9.65 0.78 6.82
N LEU A 177 -8.99 0.25 7.85
CA LEU A 177 -8.14 -0.93 7.77
C LEU A 177 -8.66 -2.03 8.68
N LEU A 178 -8.35 -3.26 8.31
CA LEU A 178 -8.58 -4.45 9.12
C LEU A 178 -7.23 -5.03 9.56
N PHE A 179 -7.17 -5.48 10.82
CA PHE A 179 -6.10 -6.33 11.34
C PHE A 179 -6.67 -7.72 11.55
N ASP A 180 -6.27 -8.67 10.71
CA ASP A 180 -6.76 -10.05 10.70
C ASP A 180 -6.20 -10.91 11.86
N ARG A 181 -5.03 -10.53 12.38
CA ARG A 181 -4.32 -11.30 13.41
C ARG A 181 -3.69 -10.40 14.46
N ALA A 182 -3.62 -10.93 15.69
CA ALA A 182 -2.95 -10.25 16.78
C ALA A 182 -1.44 -10.19 16.54
N GLY A 183 -0.79 -9.13 17.03
CA GLY A 183 0.65 -8.96 16.90
C GLY A 183 1.11 -7.52 16.88
N SER A 184 2.39 -7.35 16.55
CA SER A 184 3.03 -6.04 16.38
C SER A 184 3.36 -5.78 14.93
N PHE A 185 2.90 -4.65 14.43
CA PHE A 185 3.10 -4.19 13.07
C PHE A 185 3.92 -2.90 13.12
N PRO A 186 5.21 -2.94 12.75
CA PRO A 186 6.02 -1.73 12.68
C PRO A 186 5.45 -0.76 11.66
N GLY A 187 5.49 0.52 11.98
CA GLY A 187 5.13 1.60 11.07
C GLY A 187 6.17 2.73 11.12
N GLN A 188 6.19 3.54 10.08
CA GLN A 188 7.16 4.62 9.95
C GLN A 188 6.63 5.74 9.04
N CYS A 189 7.26 6.92 9.13
CA CYS A 189 7.04 7.97 8.15
C CYS A 189 7.63 7.57 6.80
N ALA A 190 6.86 7.75 5.72
CA ALA A 190 7.28 7.40 4.36
C ALA A 190 7.35 8.61 3.40
N GLU A 191 7.29 9.83 3.93
CA GLU A 191 7.45 11.08 3.18
C GLU A 191 8.47 11.97 3.90
N PHE A 192 9.44 12.51 3.18
CA PHE A 192 10.57 13.20 3.81
C PHE A 192 10.10 14.48 4.51
N CYS A 193 10.19 14.48 5.84
CA CYS A 193 9.69 15.57 6.69
C CYS A 193 10.80 16.30 7.47
N GLY A 194 12.06 16.15 7.07
CA GLY A 194 13.20 16.89 7.62
C GLY A 194 14.19 16.06 8.44
N LEU A 195 15.00 16.74 9.26
CA LEU A 195 16.22 16.22 9.89
C LEU A 195 16.04 14.87 10.62
N ARG A 196 14.95 14.70 11.38
CA ARG A 196 14.70 13.45 12.13
C ARG A 196 13.60 12.59 11.50
N HIS A 197 13.41 12.69 10.18
CA HIS A 197 12.47 11.86 9.43
C HIS A 197 12.63 10.35 9.74
N ALA A 198 13.87 9.87 9.81
CA ALA A 198 14.17 8.46 10.12
C ALA A 198 13.78 8.04 11.55
N ASP A 199 13.61 8.98 12.48
CA ASP A 199 13.20 8.70 13.86
C ASP A 199 11.67 8.62 14.02
N MET A 200 10.90 8.94 12.97
CA MET A 200 9.43 8.92 12.99
C MET A 200 8.86 7.51 12.84
N VAL A 201 9.22 6.63 13.76
CA VAL A 201 8.74 5.26 13.84
C VAL A 201 7.61 5.11 14.86
N PHE A 202 6.75 4.13 14.62
CA PHE A 202 5.70 3.71 15.55
C PHE A 202 5.46 2.21 15.46
N THR A 203 4.62 1.69 16.34
CA THR A 203 4.21 0.30 16.29
C THR A 203 2.71 0.24 16.49
N VAL A 204 2.03 -0.50 15.62
CA VAL A 204 0.65 -0.89 15.84
C VAL A 204 0.62 -2.21 16.61
N ARG A 205 -0.10 -2.23 17.72
CA ARG A 205 -0.32 -3.39 18.57
C ARG A 205 -1.76 -3.85 18.37
N ALA A 206 -1.94 -4.85 17.51
CA ALA A 206 -3.26 -5.46 17.30
C ALA A 206 -3.47 -6.55 18.35
N VAL A 207 -4.56 -6.45 19.11
CA VAL A 207 -4.88 -7.33 20.24
C VAL A 207 -6.32 -7.82 20.14
N ASN A 208 -6.68 -8.83 20.93
CA ASN A 208 -8.08 -9.29 20.94
C ASN A 208 -9.00 -8.21 21.55
N PRO A 209 -10.29 -8.13 21.15
CA PRO A 209 -11.21 -7.09 21.60
C PRO A 209 -11.30 -6.93 23.13
N ALA A 210 -11.24 -8.05 23.88
CA ALA A 210 -11.23 -8.02 25.34
C ALA A 210 -9.99 -7.31 25.92
N GLN A 211 -8.82 -7.50 25.31
CA GLN A 211 -7.57 -6.87 25.72
C GLN A 211 -7.57 -5.39 25.36
N PHE A 212 -8.08 -5.04 24.18
CA PHE A 212 -8.29 -3.65 23.79
C PHE A 212 -9.22 -2.93 24.78
N ALA A 213 -10.37 -3.51 25.12
CA ALA A 213 -11.31 -2.95 26.08
C ALA A 213 -10.68 -2.78 27.49
N ALA A 214 -9.86 -3.73 27.92
CA ALA A 214 -9.13 -3.62 29.19
C ALA A 214 -8.11 -2.47 29.16
N TRP A 215 -7.33 -2.34 28.09
CA TRP A 215 -6.38 -1.24 27.89
C TRP A 215 -7.09 0.12 27.84
N ALA A 216 -8.22 0.21 27.14
CA ALA A 216 -9.03 1.42 27.05
C ALA A 216 -9.59 1.83 28.42
N ARG A 217 -10.13 0.87 29.21
CA ARG A 217 -10.59 1.12 30.59
C ARG A 217 -9.47 1.57 31.52
N ALA A 218 -8.24 1.14 31.27
CA ALA A 218 -7.05 1.58 32.01
C ALA A 218 -6.54 2.98 31.59
N GLY A 219 -7.28 3.69 30.73
CA GLY A 219 -6.92 5.02 30.24
C GLY A 219 -5.73 4.98 29.27
N GLY A 220 -5.57 3.88 28.53
CA GLY A 220 -4.51 3.73 27.54
C GLY A 220 -3.12 3.48 28.13
N LYS A 221 -3.04 3.12 29.42
CA LYS A 221 -1.77 2.88 30.12
C LYS A 221 -1.24 1.47 29.87
N GLY A 222 0.07 1.37 29.70
CA GLY A 222 0.77 0.11 29.45
C GLY A 222 0.63 -0.38 28.00
N VAL A 223 1.34 -1.45 27.68
CA VAL A 223 1.26 -2.14 26.39
C VAL A 223 0.48 -3.43 26.60
N PRO A 224 -0.73 -3.59 26.03
CA PRO A 224 -1.45 -4.85 26.13
C PRO A 224 -0.65 -5.97 25.44
N SER A 225 -0.62 -7.14 26.11
CA SER A 225 0.15 -8.32 25.67
C SER A 225 -0.64 -9.15 24.68
#